data_AF-A0A6I6JXB9-F1
#
_entry.id   AF-A0A6I6JXB9-F1
#
_cell.length_a   1.000
_cell.length_b   1.000
_cell.length_c   1.000
_cell.angle_alpha   90.00
_cell.angle_beta   90.00
_cell.angle_gamma   90.00
#
_symmetry.space_group_name_H-M   'P 1'
#
loop_
_entity.id
_entity.type
_entity.pdbx_description
1 polymer ?
#
loop_
_entity_poly.entity_id
_entity_poly.type
_entity_poly.pdbx_seq_one_letter_code
_entity_poly.pdbx_strand_id
1 'polypeptide(L)'
;MEHQNNIKQIASETEKLFSGAKIEWDKDKDSIFNQTFATLISEPETKVIGLRQNMLRLSIAASFLLLVGIGTFAFLFSKTVYSPAGNHLTAELPDGSTVEMNAQTTLKYYPYRWFFQRNVEFSGEGYFSVEKGKKFTITSTQGKTTVLGTTFNIFARDDSYRVFCKTGKVKVSNPSGEFVILAPNQKTMISAGVPSEPVFVSEPENILSWRNNIFLYNAAPFTEVVREIERQYGISITSENKLSGTISVNFQKSPYVEKVLSMVCKPLGYSYVKKSDKQYEIIKNN
;
A
#
# COMPACT_ATOMS: atom_id res chain seq x y z
N MET A 1 16.38 -94.11 -1.37
CA MET A 1 15.37 -95.19 -1.32
C MET A 1 14.49 -95.12 -0.06
N GLU A 2 14.98 -94.59 1.07
CA GLU A 2 14.25 -94.50 2.34
C GLU A 2 13.04 -93.54 2.33
N HIS A 3 13.11 -92.44 1.56
CA HIS A 3 12.04 -91.43 1.51
C HIS A 3 10.74 -91.90 0.84
N GLN A 4 10.82 -92.80 -0.15
CA GLN A 4 9.62 -93.34 -0.82
C GLN A 4 8.85 -94.35 0.05
N ASN A 5 9.55 -95.06 0.95
CA ASN A 5 8.91 -95.97 1.89
C ASN A 5 8.13 -95.21 2.97
N ASN A 6 8.67 -94.08 3.44
CA ASN A 6 7.98 -93.23 4.42
C ASN A 6 6.68 -92.63 3.83
N ILE A 7 6.69 -92.21 2.57
CA ILE A 7 5.49 -91.70 1.90
C ILE A 7 4.42 -92.79 1.76
N LYS A 8 4.82 -94.03 1.42
CA LYS A 8 3.87 -95.16 1.33
C LYS A 8 3.30 -95.54 2.69
N GLN A 9 4.10 -95.44 3.75
CA GLN A 9 3.66 -95.71 5.11
C GLN A 9 2.68 -94.64 5.62
N ILE A 10 2.99 -93.36 5.39
CA ILE A 10 2.10 -92.25 5.73
C ILE A 10 0.78 -92.37 4.94
N ALA A 11 0.85 -92.67 3.65
CA ALA A 11 -0.35 -92.89 2.84
C ALA A 11 -1.22 -94.03 3.40
N SER A 12 -0.60 -95.16 3.75
CA SER A 12 -1.29 -96.31 4.36
C SER A 12 -1.89 -95.99 5.74
N GLU A 13 -1.17 -95.23 6.57
CA GLU A 13 -1.67 -94.80 7.88
C GLU A 13 -2.81 -93.80 7.74
N THR A 14 -2.72 -92.86 6.78
CA THR A 14 -3.82 -91.93 6.49
C THR A 14 -5.05 -92.65 5.95
N GLU A 15 -4.90 -93.64 5.07
CA GLU A 15 -6.02 -94.45 4.56
C GLU A 15 -6.72 -95.19 5.71
N LYS A 16 -5.96 -95.75 6.66
CA LYS A 16 -6.49 -96.36 7.89
C LYS A 16 -7.14 -95.37 8.84
N LEU A 17 -6.59 -94.15 8.97
CA LEU A 17 -7.13 -93.11 9.84
C LEU A 17 -8.47 -92.58 9.32
N PHE A 18 -8.63 -92.51 8.00
CA PHE A 18 -9.84 -91.96 7.36
C PHE A 18 -10.82 -93.05 6.86
N SER A 19 -10.50 -94.35 6.99
CA SER A 19 -11.38 -95.44 6.52
C SER A 19 -12.72 -95.52 7.27
N GLY A 20 -12.82 -94.94 8.47
CA GLY A 20 -14.04 -94.90 9.28
C GLY A 20 -14.73 -93.52 9.34
N ALA A 21 -14.09 -92.48 8.82
CA ALA A 21 -14.62 -91.12 8.88
C ALA A 21 -15.56 -90.85 7.69
N LYS A 22 -16.85 -91.14 7.87
CA LYS A 22 -17.88 -90.62 6.95
C LYS A 22 -18.04 -89.13 7.23
N ILE A 23 -17.52 -88.30 6.34
CA ILE A 23 -17.79 -86.86 6.36
C ILE A 23 -19.22 -86.68 5.82
N GLU A 24 -20.18 -86.54 6.73
CA GLU A 24 -21.53 -86.10 6.38
C GLU A 24 -21.46 -84.61 6.07
N TRP A 25 -21.55 -84.30 4.78
CA TRP A 25 -21.77 -82.93 4.34
C TRP A 25 -23.27 -82.65 4.43
N ASP A 26 -23.65 -81.65 5.21
CA ASP A 26 -25.05 -81.20 5.35
C ASP A 26 -25.63 -80.70 4.01
N LYS A 27 -24.76 -80.36 3.06
CA LYS A 27 -25.12 -79.93 1.71
C LYS A 27 -24.40 -80.75 0.67
N ASP A 28 -25.14 -81.07 -0.38
CA ASP A 28 -24.63 -81.76 -1.55
C ASP A 28 -23.45 -80.98 -2.18
N LYS A 29 -22.46 -81.72 -2.71
CA LYS A 29 -21.24 -81.12 -3.27
C LYS A 29 -21.56 -80.13 -4.38
N ASP A 30 -22.56 -80.45 -5.20
CA ASP A 30 -22.98 -79.61 -6.31
C ASP A 30 -23.67 -78.34 -5.79
N SER A 31 -24.37 -78.41 -4.66
CA SER A 31 -24.96 -77.22 -4.01
C SER A 31 -23.89 -76.26 -3.50
N ILE A 32 -22.85 -76.78 -2.82
CA ILE A 32 -21.75 -75.96 -2.31
C ILE A 32 -20.97 -75.34 -3.47
N PHE A 33 -20.64 -76.16 -4.48
CA PHE A 33 -19.92 -75.71 -5.67
C PHE A 33 -20.71 -74.66 -6.44
N ASN A 34 -22.00 -74.89 -6.70
CA ASN A 34 -22.84 -73.93 -7.43
C ASN A 34 -23.04 -72.63 -6.64
N GLN A 35 -23.16 -72.68 -5.31
CA GLN A 35 -23.30 -71.47 -4.50
C GLN A 35 -22.01 -70.64 -4.47
N THR A 36 -20.85 -71.29 -4.31
CA THR A 36 -19.56 -70.60 -4.34
C THR A 36 -19.21 -70.10 -5.73
N PHE A 37 -19.46 -70.91 -6.77
CA PHE A 37 -19.23 -70.53 -8.17
C PHE A 37 -20.16 -69.39 -8.59
N ALA A 38 -21.44 -69.41 -8.20
CA ALA A 38 -22.36 -68.29 -8.43
C ALA A 38 -21.91 -67.00 -7.74
N THR A 39 -21.33 -67.09 -6.54
CA THR A 39 -20.80 -65.94 -5.80
C THR A 39 -19.48 -65.42 -6.41
N LEU A 40 -18.69 -66.28 -7.04
CA LEU A 40 -17.45 -65.91 -7.71
C LEU A 40 -17.67 -65.32 -9.10
N ILE A 41 -18.74 -65.74 -9.79
CA ILE A 41 -19.13 -65.20 -11.11
C ILE A 41 -20.04 -63.97 -10.97
N SER A 42 -20.69 -63.76 -9.82
CA SER A 42 -21.40 -62.53 -9.57
C SER A 42 -20.40 -61.37 -9.49
N GLU A 43 -20.41 -60.49 -10.48
CA GLU A 43 -19.65 -59.25 -10.42
C GLU A 43 -20.13 -58.44 -9.21
N PRO A 44 -19.23 -57.97 -8.32
CA PRO A 44 -19.64 -57.11 -7.23
C PRO A 44 -20.33 -55.89 -7.83
N GLU A 45 -21.52 -55.54 -7.34
CA GLU A 45 -22.23 -54.35 -7.81
C GLU A 45 -21.33 -53.12 -7.62
N THR A 46 -20.71 -52.65 -8.70
CA THR A 46 -19.89 -51.45 -8.65
C THR A 46 -20.84 -50.29 -8.43
N LYS A 47 -20.78 -49.65 -7.27
CA LYS A 47 -21.56 -48.44 -7.00
C LYS A 47 -21.08 -47.32 -7.92
N VAL A 48 -21.78 -47.11 -9.03
CA VAL A 48 -21.51 -46.03 -9.96
C VAL A 48 -21.87 -44.71 -9.29
N ILE A 49 -20.87 -44.00 -8.76
CA ILE A 49 -21.06 -42.64 -8.26
C ILE A 49 -21.09 -41.72 -9.49
N GLY A 50 -22.30 -41.41 -9.95
CA GLY A 50 -22.50 -40.46 -11.03
C GLY A 50 -21.93 -39.09 -10.65
N LEU A 51 -20.99 -38.60 -11.46
CA LEU A 51 -20.42 -37.28 -11.27
C LEU A 51 -21.54 -36.23 -11.44
N ARG A 52 -21.86 -35.48 -10.38
CA ARG A 52 -22.85 -34.38 -10.46
C ARG A 52 -22.23 -33.20 -11.24
N GLN A 53 -22.15 -33.32 -12.56
CA GLN A 53 -21.47 -32.37 -13.44
C GLN A 53 -21.96 -30.93 -13.24
N ASN A 54 -23.25 -30.71 -12.96
CA ASN A 54 -23.78 -29.38 -12.65
C ASN A 54 -23.25 -28.83 -11.33
N MET A 55 -23.14 -29.64 -10.28
CA MET A 55 -22.54 -29.22 -9.00
C MET A 55 -21.05 -28.93 -9.14
N LEU A 56 -20.33 -29.72 -9.96
CA LEU A 56 -18.94 -29.44 -10.29
C LEU A 56 -18.77 -28.15 -11.09
N ARG A 57 -19.58 -27.93 -12.13
CA ARG A 57 -19.58 -26.66 -12.89
C ARG A 57 -19.90 -25.47 -12.00
N LEU A 58 -20.89 -25.59 -11.12
CA LEU A 58 -21.23 -24.56 -10.12
C LEU A 58 -20.08 -24.31 -9.15
N SER A 59 -19.44 -25.37 -8.64
CA SER A 59 -18.29 -25.26 -7.73
C SER A 59 -17.07 -24.60 -8.41
N ILE A 60 -16.80 -24.97 -9.66
CA ILE A 60 -15.76 -24.35 -10.49
C ILE A 60 -16.08 -22.87 -10.70
N ALA A 61 -17.29 -22.53 -11.14
CA ALA A 61 -17.73 -21.15 -11.34
C ALA A 61 -17.64 -20.32 -10.04
N ALA A 62 -18.09 -20.88 -8.91
CA ALA A 62 -17.99 -20.24 -7.60
C ALA A 62 -16.53 -19.99 -7.19
N SER A 63 -15.64 -20.94 -7.47
CA SER A 63 -14.20 -20.80 -7.19
C SER A 63 -13.56 -19.72 -8.05
N PHE A 64 -13.91 -19.64 -9.34
CA PHE A 64 -13.48 -18.56 -10.22
C PHE A 64 -13.97 -17.20 -9.73
N LEU A 65 -15.24 -17.08 -9.36
CA LEU A 65 -15.80 -15.85 -8.82
C LEU A 65 -15.11 -15.44 -7.50
N LEU A 66 -14.80 -16.41 -6.64
CA LEU A 66 -14.07 -16.15 -5.40
C LEU A 66 -12.66 -15.62 -5.68
N LEU A 67 -11.91 -16.25 -6.60
CA LEU A 67 -10.57 -15.82 -6.98
C LEU A 67 -10.58 -14.43 -7.64
N VAL A 68 -11.55 -14.17 -8.52
CA VAL A 68 -11.73 -12.84 -9.12
C VAL A 68 -12.09 -11.82 -8.06
N GLY A 69 -12.95 -12.16 -7.10
CA GLY A 69 -13.33 -11.30 -5.98
C GLY A 69 -12.13 -10.93 -5.09
N ILE A 70 -11.35 -11.93 -4.68
CA ILE A 70 -10.12 -11.71 -3.88
C ILE A 70 -9.11 -10.90 -4.67
N GLY A 71 -8.87 -11.23 -5.95
CA GLY A 71 -7.94 -10.50 -6.80
C GLY A 71 -8.36 -9.04 -7.01
N THR A 72 -9.65 -8.80 -7.24
CA THR A 72 -10.21 -7.44 -7.40
C THR A 72 -10.10 -6.65 -6.10
N PHE A 73 -10.45 -7.27 -4.97
CA PHE A 73 -10.30 -6.64 -3.66
C PHE A 73 -8.84 -6.27 -3.38
N ALA A 74 -7.91 -7.22 -3.57
CA ALA A 74 -6.48 -6.97 -3.38
C ALA A 74 -5.97 -5.84 -4.30
N PHE A 75 -6.43 -5.79 -5.54
CA PHE A 75 -6.03 -4.76 -6.49
C PHE A 75 -6.58 -3.37 -6.13
N LEU A 76 -7.83 -3.29 -5.65
CA LEU A 76 -8.50 -2.01 -5.33
C LEU A 76 -8.22 -1.51 -3.92
N PHE A 77 -7.82 -2.38 -2.99
CA PHE A 77 -7.56 -2.01 -1.61
C PHE A 77 -6.45 -0.95 -1.54
N SER A 78 -6.78 0.16 -0.89
CA SER A 78 -5.87 1.28 -0.68
C SER A 78 -5.76 1.60 0.80
N LYS A 79 -4.60 2.12 1.19
CA LYS A 79 -4.31 2.63 2.52
C LYS A 79 -4.01 4.11 2.41
N THR A 80 -4.66 4.92 3.23
CA THR A 80 -4.45 6.36 3.32
C THR A 80 -3.82 6.69 4.66
N VAL A 81 -2.73 7.43 4.64
CA VAL A 81 -2.07 8.03 5.80
C VAL A 81 -2.33 9.53 5.74
N TYR A 82 -2.74 10.11 6.86
CA TYR A 82 -3.03 11.53 6.99
C TYR A 82 -2.25 12.12 8.15
N SER A 83 -1.48 13.16 7.87
CA SER A 83 -0.81 13.99 8.87
C SER A 83 -1.75 15.10 9.29
N PRO A 84 -2.29 15.07 10.53
CA PRO A 84 -3.22 16.09 10.98
C PRO A 84 -2.54 17.45 11.11
N ALA A 85 -3.35 18.51 11.11
CA ALA A 85 -2.84 19.84 11.41
C ALA A 85 -2.10 19.85 12.76
N GLY A 86 -1.05 20.67 12.86
CA GLY A 86 -0.20 20.74 14.04
C GLY A 86 0.93 19.71 14.10
N ASN A 87 0.88 18.64 13.29
CA ASN A 87 1.73 17.47 13.45
C ASN A 87 2.52 17.14 12.19
N HIS A 88 3.67 16.51 12.36
CA HIS A 88 4.40 15.83 11.29
C HIS A 88 4.34 14.33 11.57
N LEU A 89 4.25 13.53 10.51
CA LEU A 89 4.20 12.06 10.62
C LEU A 89 5.19 11.45 9.63
N THR A 90 5.73 10.28 9.95
CA THR A 90 6.51 9.50 8.99
C THR A 90 5.72 8.27 8.59
N ALA A 91 5.51 8.09 7.29
CA ALA A 91 4.89 6.90 6.73
C ALA A 91 5.95 5.98 6.13
N GLU A 92 5.88 4.70 6.49
CA GLU A 92 6.65 3.63 5.83
C GLU A 92 5.79 2.96 4.75
N LEU A 93 6.42 2.75 3.60
CA LEU A 93 5.81 2.11 2.43
C LEU A 93 6.23 0.64 2.33
N PRO A 94 5.48 -0.21 1.60
CA PRO A 94 5.73 -1.66 1.57
C PRO A 94 7.10 -2.09 1.01
N ASP A 95 7.84 -1.21 0.35
CA ASP A 95 9.21 -1.47 -0.14
C ASP A 95 10.32 -0.94 0.77
N GLY A 96 9.98 -0.41 1.95
CA GLY A 96 10.95 0.23 2.86
C GLY A 96 11.18 1.72 2.58
N SER A 97 10.59 2.27 1.52
CA SER A 97 10.64 3.72 1.29
C SER A 97 9.91 4.46 2.41
N THR A 98 10.41 5.64 2.78
CA THR A 98 9.81 6.47 3.82
C THR A 98 9.34 7.82 3.28
N VAL A 99 8.29 8.36 3.90
CA VAL A 99 7.75 9.68 3.60
C VAL A 99 7.58 10.43 4.91
N GLU A 100 8.43 11.43 5.16
CA GLU A 100 8.21 12.42 6.20
C GLU A 100 7.15 13.40 5.67
N MET A 101 6.02 13.48 6.36
CA MET A 101 4.82 14.23 5.96
C MET A 101 4.68 15.46 6.84
N ASN A 102 4.65 16.63 6.22
CA ASN A 102 4.37 17.89 6.89
C ASN A 102 2.88 17.95 7.34
N ALA A 103 2.50 18.95 8.13
CA ALA A 103 1.14 19.13 8.61
C ALA A 103 0.13 19.25 7.45
N GLN A 104 -1.06 18.68 7.65
CA GLN A 104 -2.13 18.60 6.64
C GLN A 104 -1.65 18.00 5.32
N THR A 105 -1.10 16.79 5.40
CA THR A 105 -0.61 16.05 4.24
C THR A 105 -1.30 14.69 4.18
N THR A 106 -1.68 14.27 2.98
CA THR A 106 -2.35 12.99 2.70
C THR A 106 -1.50 12.19 1.72
N LEU A 107 -1.26 10.92 2.07
CA LEU A 107 -0.58 9.95 1.25
C LEU A 107 -1.48 8.72 1.11
N LYS A 108 -1.83 8.34 -0.11
CA LYS A 108 -2.63 7.14 -0.39
C LYS A 108 -1.86 6.20 -1.31
N TYR A 109 -1.87 4.91 -0.97
CA TYR A 109 -1.14 3.87 -1.70
C TYR A 109 -1.86 2.53 -1.69
N TYR A 110 -1.38 1.57 -2.47
CA TYR A 110 -2.05 0.28 -2.69
C TYR A 110 -1.12 -0.88 -2.28
N PRO A 111 -1.19 -1.35 -1.02
CA PRO A 111 -0.19 -2.26 -0.47
C PRO A 111 -0.14 -3.62 -1.18
N TYR A 112 -1.30 -4.24 -1.47
CA TYR A 112 -1.31 -5.60 -2.03
C TYR A 112 -0.87 -5.68 -3.50
N ARG A 113 -0.88 -4.56 -4.25
CA ARG A 113 -0.34 -4.50 -5.63
C ARG A 113 0.98 -3.75 -5.75
N TRP A 114 1.62 -3.43 -4.62
CA TRP A 114 2.86 -2.64 -4.57
C TRP A 114 4.00 -3.28 -5.35
N PHE A 115 4.08 -4.62 -5.32
CA PHE A 115 5.08 -5.40 -6.06
C PHE A 115 5.03 -5.15 -7.59
N PHE A 116 3.84 -4.89 -8.12
CA PHE A 116 3.63 -4.59 -9.53
C PHE A 116 3.77 -3.10 -9.83
N GLN A 117 3.25 -2.24 -8.93
CA GLN A 117 3.19 -0.79 -9.14
C GLN A 117 3.44 -0.03 -7.83
N ARG A 118 4.57 0.68 -7.77
CA ARG A 118 4.91 1.61 -6.67
C ARG A 118 4.31 2.98 -6.96
N ASN A 119 3.00 3.11 -6.80
CA ASN A 119 2.26 4.34 -7.07
C ASN A 119 1.64 4.88 -5.79
N VAL A 120 1.79 6.18 -5.58
CA VAL A 120 1.15 6.92 -4.48
C VAL A 120 0.39 8.13 -5.00
N GLU A 121 -0.76 8.39 -4.41
CA GLU A 121 -1.50 9.64 -4.53
C GLU A 121 -1.10 10.55 -3.36
N PHE A 122 -0.76 11.81 -3.65
CA PHE A 122 -0.17 12.71 -2.68
C PHE A 122 -0.77 14.11 -2.75
N SER A 123 -1.04 14.70 -1.58
CA SER A 123 -1.47 16.09 -1.41
C SER A 123 -0.88 16.64 -0.13
N GLY A 124 -0.33 17.85 -0.13
CA GLY A 124 0.39 18.42 1.00
C GLY A 124 1.88 18.58 0.72
N GLU A 125 2.72 18.45 1.75
CA GLU A 125 4.17 18.56 1.62
C GLU A 125 4.88 17.39 2.31
N GLY A 126 5.91 16.86 1.67
CA GLY A 126 6.61 15.71 2.21
C GLY A 126 7.97 15.47 1.58
N TYR A 127 8.85 14.93 2.42
CA TYR A 127 10.19 14.50 2.04
C TYR A 127 10.20 12.99 1.88
N PHE A 128 10.55 12.54 0.68
CA PHE A 128 10.53 11.15 0.28
C PHE A 128 11.95 10.61 0.26
N SER A 129 12.16 9.47 0.92
CA SER A 129 13.34 8.63 0.76
C SER A 129 12.93 7.33 0.08
N VAL A 130 13.13 7.26 -1.24
CA VAL A 130 12.66 6.13 -2.05
C VAL A 130 13.75 5.10 -2.25
N GLU A 131 13.42 3.85 -1.96
CA GLU A 131 14.31 2.71 -2.16
C GLU A 131 14.61 2.48 -3.65
N LYS A 132 15.88 2.15 -3.90
CA LYS A 132 16.38 1.88 -5.26
C LYS A 132 15.65 0.68 -5.86
N GLY A 133 15.22 0.79 -7.12
CA GLY A 133 14.59 -0.31 -7.82
C GLY A 133 13.78 0.14 -9.03
N LYS A 134 12.54 -0.38 -9.11
CA LYS A 134 11.62 -0.14 -10.23
C LYS A 134 11.12 1.31 -10.27
N LYS A 135 10.25 1.64 -11.21
CA LYS A 135 9.59 2.95 -11.23
C LYS A 135 8.78 3.19 -9.95
N PHE A 136 8.97 4.33 -9.31
CA PHE A 136 8.13 4.86 -8.23
C PHE A 136 7.48 6.14 -8.71
N THR A 137 6.16 6.24 -8.56
CA THR A 137 5.36 7.34 -9.12
C THR A 137 4.51 8.01 -8.05
N ILE A 138 4.63 9.33 -7.94
CA ILE A 138 3.81 10.19 -7.09
C ILE A 138 2.88 10.97 -8.00
N THR A 139 1.59 10.90 -7.74
CA THR A 139 0.57 11.64 -8.48
C THR A 139 -0.13 12.63 -7.55
N SER A 140 -0.19 13.89 -7.98
CA SER A 140 -0.98 14.96 -7.36
C SER A 140 -1.81 15.64 -8.45
N THR A 141 -2.77 16.49 -8.06
CA THR A 141 -3.64 17.19 -9.01
C THR A 141 -2.87 17.98 -10.06
N GLN A 142 -1.82 18.68 -9.64
CA GLN A 142 -1.07 19.62 -10.49
C GLN A 142 0.15 19.01 -11.19
N GLY A 143 0.56 17.80 -10.80
CA GLY A 143 1.82 17.25 -11.27
C GLY A 143 2.08 15.81 -10.85
N LYS A 144 3.04 15.23 -11.54
CA LYS A 144 3.48 13.85 -11.35
C LYS A 144 4.98 13.81 -11.21
N THR A 145 5.46 13.11 -10.18
CA THR A 145 6.88 12.89 -9.95
C THR A 145 7.21 11.42 -10.14
N THR A 146 8.27 11.10 -10.90
CA THR A 146 8.70 9.74 -11.18
C THR A 146 10.18 9.58 -10.87
N VAL A 147 10.52 8.53 -10.12
CA VAL A 147 11.88 8.25 -9.64
C VAL A 147 12.20 6.75 -9.67
N LEU A 148 13.48 6.40 -9.50
CA LEU A 148 13.95 5.01 -9.39
C LEU A 148 14.62 4.68 -8.05
N GLY A 149 14.92 5.70 -7.23
CA GLY A 149 15.69 5.54 -5.99
C GLY A 149 16.41 6.84 -5.64
N THR A 150 15.69 7.73 -4.96
CA THR A 150 16.07 9.15 -4.81
C THR A 150 15.53 9.72 -3.52
N THR A 151 16.19 10.75 -3.01
CA THR A 151 15.64 11.59 -1.95
C THR A 151 15.22 12.94 -2.50
N PHE A 152 14.02 13.40 -2.18
CA PHE A 152 13.45 14.62 -2.73
C PHE A 152 12.30 15.15 -1.87
N ASN A 153 11.99 16.44 -1.98
CA ASN A 153 10.82 17.08 -1.37
C ASN A 153 9.77 17.38 -2.44
N ILE A 154 8.49 17.15 -2.13
CA ILE A 154 7.35 17.61 -2.92
C ILE A 154 6.51 18.54 -2.06
N PHE A 155 6.18 19.70 -2.62
CA PHE A 155 5.11 20.58 -2.14
C PHE A 155 3.99 20.59 -3.18
N ALA A 156 2.82 20.11 -2.80
CA ALA A 156 1.63 19.96 -3.65
C ALA A 156 0.41 20.56 -2.92
N ARG A 157 0.32 21.89 -2.89
CA ARG A 157 -0.74 22.66 -2.22
C ARG A 157 -1.10 23.88 -3.06
N ASP A 158 -2.34 24.36 -2.94
CA ASP A 158 -2.81 25.66 -3.48
C ASP A 158 -2.40 25.90 -4.96
N ASP A 159 -2.71 24.95 -5.84
CA ASP A 159 -2.35 24.94 -7.27
C ASP A 159 -0.85 25.01 -7.60
N SER A 160 0.01 24.89 -6.60
CA SER A 160 1.46 24.83 -6.75
C SER A 160 1.95 23.39 -6.63
N TYR A 161 2.84 23.01 -7.55
CA TYR A 161 3.59 21.76 -7.47
C TYR A 161 5.08 22.05 -7.55
N ARG A 162 5.76 22.03 -6.41
CA ARG A 162 7.20 22.31 -6.31
C ARG A 162 7.92 21.01 -5.97
N VAL A 163 9.01 20.73 -6.66
CA VAL A 163 9.81 19.52 -6.43
C VAL A 163 11.26 19.92 -6.30
N PHE A 164 11.92 19.42 -5.25
CA PHE A 164 13.34 19.61 -5.01
C PHE A 164 14.04 18.24 -4.92
N CYS A 165 15.04 18.00 -5.77
CA CYS A 165 15.82 16.77 -5.77
C CYS A 165 17.04 16.93 -4.86
N LYS A 166 17.14 16.14 -3.80
CA LYS A 166 18.33 16.09 -2.93
C LYS A 166 19.36 15.08 -3.45
N THR A 167 18.92 13.88 -3.86
CA THR A 167 19.81 12.86 -4.45
C THR A 167 19.18 12.14 -5.64
N GLY A 168 20.04 11.64 -6.54
CA GLY A 168 19.65 10.88 -7.73
C GLY A 168 19.05 11.76 -8.83
N LYS A 169 17.99 11.28 -9.50
CA LYS A 169 17.31 12.02 -10.58
C LYS A 169 15.79 11.94 -10.44
N VAL A 170 15.13 13.07 -10.62
CA VAL A 170 13.68 13.18 -10.45
C VAL A 170 13.05 13.70 -11.73
N LYS A 171 12.16 12.91 -12.34
CA LYS A 171 11.34 13.38 -13.47
C LYS A 171 10.08 14.03 -12.91
N VAL A 172 9.82 15.27 -13.30
CA VAL A 172 8.63 16.04 -12.91
C VAL A 172 7.84 16.36 -14.17
N SER A 173 6.57 15.99 -14.21
CA SER A 173 5.69 16.24 -15.36
C SER A 173 4.37 16.87 -14.96
N ASN A 174 3.84 17.73 -15.81
CA ASN A 174 2.47 18.24 -15.69
C ASN A 174 1.43 17.20 -16.18
N PRO A 175 0.12 17.48 -16.05
CA PRO A 175 -0.93 16.59 -16.54
C PRO A 175 -0.95 16.39 -18.08
N SER A 176 -0.45 17.36 -18.86
CA SER A 176 -0.38 17.25 -20.33
C SER A 176 0.79 16.37 -20.81
N GLY A 177 1.75 16.07 -19.94
CA GLY A 177 2.87 15.16 -20.20
C GLY A 177 4.21 15.86 -20.48
N GLU A 178 4.24 17.19 -20.54
CA GLU A 178 5.50 17.95 -20.56
C GLU A 178 6.26 17.71 -19.25
N PHE A 179 7.58 17.66 -19.34
CA PHE A 179 8.38 17.26 -18.20
C PHE A 179 9.77 17.89 -18.20
N VAL A 180 10.34 17.96 -17.00
CA VAL A 180 11.75 18.27 -16.76
C VAL A 180 12.38 17.17 -15.91
N ILE A 181 13.71 17.09 -15.95
CA ILE A 181 14.48 16.16 -15.12
C ILE A 181 15.37 16.98 -14.20
N LEU A 182 15.25 16.74 -12.90
CA LEU A 182 16.08 17.34 -11.87
C LEU A 182 17.29 16.44 -11.58
N ALA A 183 18.46 17.05 -11.57
CA ALA A 183 19.68 16.52 -10.98
C ALA A 183 19.73 16.88 -9.47
N PRO A 184 20.71 16.35 -8.71
CA PRO A 184 20.87 16.69 -7.30
C PRO A 184 21.01 18.20 -7.09
N ASN A 185 20.39 18.69 -6.02
CA ASN A 185 20.30 20.10 -5.63
C ASN A 185 19.59 21.00 -6.65
N GLN A 186 18.75 20.44 -7.52
CA GLN A 186 17.88 21.21 -8.39
C GLN A 186 16.43 21.19 -7.91
N LYS A 187 15.71 22.27 -8.18
CA LYS A 187 14.26 22.37 -8.00
C LYS A 187 13.57 22.81 -9.28
N THR A 188 12.29 22.47 -9.39
CA THR A 188 11.36 23.03 -10.38
C THR A 188 10.03 23.34 -9.70
N MET A 189 9.22 24.14 -10.37
CA MET A 189 7.82 24.38 -10.02
C MET A 189 6.96 24.25 -11.27
N ILE A 190 5.80 23.62 -11.13
CA ILE A 190 4.73 23.73 -12.10
C ILE A 190 3.84 24.91 -11.67
N SER A 191 3.73 25.89 -12.56
CA SER A 191 2.89 27.08 -12.38
C SER A 191 2.07 27.27 -13.65
N ALA A 192 0.77 27.52 -13.51
CA ALA A 192 -0.16 27.62 -14.65
C ALA A 192 -0.07 26.41 -15.62
N GLY A 193 0.18 25.22 -15.07
CA GLY A 193 0.27 23.98 -15.84
C GLY A 193 1.59 23.72 -16.55
N VAL A 194 2.58 24.62 -16.52
CA VAL A 194 3.86 24.43 -17.21
C VAL A 194 5.01 24.20 -16.19
N PRO A 195 5.83 23.14 -16.34
CA PRO A 195 7.04 22.97 -15.53
C PRO A 195 8.08 24.03 -15.89
N SER A 196 8.61 24.73 -14.89
CA SER A 196 9.73 25.64 -15.07
C SER A 196 11.03 24.88 -15.34
N GLU A 197 12.00 25.55 -15.97
CA GLU A 197 13.37 25.03 -16.07
C GLU A 197 13.95 24.72 -14.67
N PRO A 198 14.78 23.67 -14.53
CA PRO A 198 15.44 23.34 -13.28
C PRO A 198 16.38 24.45 -12.80
N VAL A 199 16.24 24.83 -11.53
CA VAL A 199 17.08 25.85 -10.88
C VAL A 199 17.93 25.19 -9.80
N PHE A 200 19.23 25.49 -9.78
CA PHE A 200 20.15 25.03 -8.73
C PHE A 200 19.87 25.74 -7.40
N VAL A 201 19.95 24.99 -6.31
CA VAL A 201 19.73 25.47 -4.94
C VAL A 201 21.04 25.36 -4.17
N SER A 202 21.62 26.52 -3.83
CA SER A 202 22.86 26.60 -3.04
C SER A 202 22.67 26.16 -1.59
N GLU A 203 21.50 26.42 -1.01
CA GLU A 203 21.17 26.14 0.39
C GLU A 203 19.96 25.19 0.47
N PRO A 204 20.16 23.88 0.22
CA PRO A 204 19.06 22.92 0.17
C PRO A 204 18.37 22.74 1.53
N GLU A 205 19.09 23.00 2.62
CA GLU A 205 18.56 22.92 3.98
C GLU A 205 17.41 23.92 4.22
N ASN A 206 17.37 25.03 3.47
CA ASN A 206 16.26 25.99 3.56
C ASN A 206 14.94 25.42 3.05
N ILE A 207 14.98 24.50 2.07
CA ILE A 207 13.77 23.83 1.54
C ILE A 207 13.32 22.73 2.50
N LEU A 208 14.28 22.09 3.18
CA LEU A 208 14.03 20.93 4.05
C LEU A 208 13.83 21.32 5.52
N SER A 209 13.93 22.61 5.85
CA SER A 209 13.98 23.13 7.22
C SER A 209 12.71 22.83 8.02
N TRP A 210 11.56 22.69 7.34
CA TRP A 210 10.28 22.38 7.98
C TRP A 210 10.34 21.08 8.78
N ARG A 211 11.19 20.13 8.36
CA ARG A 211 11.45 18.86 9.06
C ARG A 211 12.02 19.07 10.46
N ASN A 212 12.69 20.19 10.67
CA ASN A 212 13.25 20.62 11.95
C ASN A 212 12.40 21.71 12.62
N ASN A 213 11.13 21.87 12.20
CA ASN A 213 10.23 22.94 12.65
C ASN A 213 10.76 24.36 12.42
N ILE A 214 11.61 24.54 11.40
CA ILE A 214 12.16 25.84 10.99
C ILE A 214 11.49 26.26 9.68
N PHE A 215 10.97 27.48 9.64
CA PHE A 215 10.25 28.03 8.50
C PHE A 215 10.97 29.26 7.97
N LEU A 216 11.47 29.14 6.73
CA LEU A 216 12.30 30.13 6.06
C LEU A 216 11.55 30.66 4.85
N TYR A 217 11.15 31.92 4.91
CA TYR A 217 10.48 32.61 3.83
C TYR A 217 11.34 33.78 3.35
N ASN A 218 11.52 33.88 2.04
CA ASN A 218 12.19 35.00 1.40
C ASN A 218 11.24 35.58 0.34
N ALA A 219 10.80 36.81 0.56
CA ALA A 219 9.83 37.52 -0.29
C ALA A 219 8.58 36.68 -0.62
N ALA A 220 8.12 35.87 0.34
CA ALA A 220 6.96 34.99 0.14
C ALA A 220 5.65 35.77 0.28
N PRO A 221 4.59 35.42 -0.48
CA PRO A 221 3.27 36.01 -0.30
C PRO A 221 2.80 35.85 1.15
N PHE A 222 2.32 36.93 1.78
CA PHE A 222 1.87 36.90 3.17
C PHE A 222 0.79 35.83 3.41
N THR A 223 -0.10 35.63 2.43
CA THR A 223 -1.13 34.58 2.44
C THR A 223 -0.54 33.17 2.53
N GLU A 224 0.58 32.89 1.87
CA GLU A 224 1.24 31.58 1.94
C GLU A 224 1.77 31.31 3.35
N VAL A 225 2.40 32.33 3.96
CA VAL A 225 2.94 32.24 5.33
C VAL A 225 1.83 32.05 6.36
N VAL A 226 0.74 32.82 6.26
CA VAL A 226 -0.41 32.68 7.17
C VAL A 226 -1.03 31.30 7.08
N ARG A 227 -1.24 30.77 5.87
CA ARG A 227 -1.77 29.41 5.68
C ARG A 227 -0.83 28.34 6.23
N GLU A 228 0.49 28.54 6.15
CA GLU A 228 1.42 27.61 6.79
C GLU A 228 1.30 27.67 8.31
N ILE A 229 1.15 28.86 8.90
CA ILE A 229 0.92 29.00 10.34
C ILE A 229 -0.38 28.27 10.75
N GLU A 230 -1.48 28.43 10.01
CA GLU A 230 -2.73 27.67 10.25
C GLU A 230 -2.47 26.16 10.31
N ARG A 231 -1.74 25.63 9.30
CA ARG A 231 -1.38 24.22 9.22
C ARG A 231 -0.53 23.76 10.40
N GLN A 232 0.54 24.50 10.70
CA GLN A 232 1.54 24.11 11.68
C GLN A 232 1.04 24.20 13.12
N TYR A 233 0.01 25.01 13.36
CA TYR A 233 -0.58 25.21 14.67
C TYR A 233 -1.96 24.56 14.83
N GLY A 234 -2.57 24.11 13.73
CA GLY A 234 -3.93 23.56 13.77
C GLY A 234 -4.96 24.59 14.22
N ILE A 235 -4.79 25.84 13.77
CA ILE A 235 -5.67 26.98 14.05
C ILE A 235 -6.33 27.47 12.77
N SER A 236 -7.38 28.26 12.93
CA SER A 236 -8.06 28.98 11.86
C SER A 236 -7.74 30.48 11.97
N ILE A 237 -7.33 31.08 10.86
CA ILE A 237 -7.01 32.50 10.76
C ILE A 237 -7.92 33.12 9.70
N THR A 238 -8.80 34.02 10.13
CA THR A 238 -9.67 34.79 9.23
C THR A 238 -9.15 36.21 9.05
N SER A 239 -9.59 36.88 7.99
CA SER A 239 -9.32 38.30 7.77
C SER A 239 -10.45 38.88 6.94
N GLU A 240 -11.05 39.99 7.38
CA GLU A 240 -12.06 40.72 6.60
C GLU A 240 -11.44 41.34 5.34
N ASN A 241 -10.17 41.75 5.43
CA ASN A 241 -9.43 42.35 4.34
C ASN A 241 -8.61 41.31 3.56
N LYS A 242 -8.41 41.53 2.26
CA LYS A 242 -7.46 40.73 1.49
C LYS A 242 -6.05 40.91 2.06
N LEU A 243 -5.47 39.81 2.55
CA LEU A 243 -4.08 39.79 2.97
C LEU A 243 -3.20 40.00 1.74
N SER A 244 -2.30 40.97 1.82
CA SER A 244 -1.47 41.40 0.69
C SER A 244 -0.06 41.74 1.18
N GLY A 245 0.89 41.75 0.25
CA GLY A 245 2.30 41.99 0.54
C GLY A 245 3.13 40.71 0.52
N THR A 246 4.43 40.91 0.55
CA THR A 246 5.44 39.86 0.64
C THR A 246 6.24 40.04 1.91
N ILE A 247 6.66 38.93 2.52
CA ILE A 247 7.44 38.95 3.75
C ILE A 247 8.65 38.03 3.63
N SER A 248 9.76 38.50 4.16
CA SER A 248 10.93 37.68 4.46
C SER A 248 11.00 37.48 5.97
N VAL A 249 10.81 36.24 6.42
CA VAL A 249 10.80 35.89 7.83
C VAL A 249 11.41 34.52 8.03
N ASN A 250 12.18 34.39 9.10
CA ASN A 250 12.66 33.11 9.60
C ASN A 250 12.09 32.93 11.01
N PHE A 251 11.40 31.83 11.26
CA PHE A 251 10.98 31.48 12.60
C PHE A 251 11.09 29.96 12.82
N GLN A 252 11.38 29.59 14.06
CA GLN A 252 11.21 28.23 14.53
C GLN A 252 9.85 28.10 15.22
N LYS A 253 9.19 26.95 15.07
CA LYS A 253 7.91 26.66 15.72
C LYS A 253 8.04 26.86 17.23
N SER A 254 7.24 27.80 17.73
CA SER A 254 7.10 28.13 19.15
C SER A 254 5.84 27.45 19.71
N PRO A 255 5.77 27.06 20.99
CA PRO A 255 4.51 26.62 21.61
C PRO A 255 3.47 27.75 21.68
N TYR A 256 3.90 29.01 21.63
CA TYR A 256 3.04 30.19 21.59
C TYR A 256 2.89 30.70 20.16
N VAL A 257 1.71 30.50 19.55
CA VAL A 257 1.42 30.91 18.17
C VAL A 257 1.38 32.42 18.00
N GLU A 258 0.97 33.13 19.06
CA GLU A 258 0.90 34.58 19.14
C GLU A 258 2.27 35.23 18.88
N LYS A 259 3.34 34.58 19.35
CA LYS A 259 4.71 35.04 19.07
C LYS A 259 4.98 35.04 17.57
N VAL A 260 4.63 33.96 16.88
CA VAL A 260 4.83 33.83 15.43
C VAL A 260 3.92 34.80 14.67
N LEU A 261 2.63 34.87 15.04
CA LEU A 261 1.70 35.84 14.43
C LEU A 261 2.21 37.28 14.57
N SER A 262 2.78 37.64 15.72
CA SER A 262 3.36 38.98 15.92
C SER A 262 4.55 39.25 15.00
N MET A 263 5.41 38.25 14.74
CA MET A 263 6.56 38.37 13.86
C MET A 263 6.15 38.55 12.39
N VAL A 264 5.04 37.94 11.98
CA VAL A 264 4.58 37.97 10.58
C VAL A 264 3.62 39.14 10.31
N CYS A 265 2.72 39.47 11.23
CA CYS A 265 1.71 40.50 11.01
C CYS A 265 2.29 41.93 11.13
N LYS A 266 3.08 42.20 12.18
CA LYS A 266 3.56 43.58 12.48
C LYS A 266 4.37 44.21 11.35
N PRO A 267 5.32 43.54 10.69
CA PRO A 267 6.12 44.15 9.62
C PRO A 267 5.30 44.60 8.42
N LEU A 268 4.12 44.00 8.22
CA LEU A 268 3.22 44.32 7.13
C LEU A 268 2.08 45.27 7.54
N GLY A 269 2.13 45.83 8.75
CA GLY A 269 1.08 46.71 9.25
C GLY A 269 -0.23 45.98 9.56
N TYR A 270 -0.16 44.70 9.93
CA TYR A 270 -1.31 43.94 10.41
C TYR A 270 -1.21 43.70 11.91
N SER A 271 -2.36 43.63 12.57
CA SER A 271 -2.54 43.13 13.94
C SER A 271 -3.39 41.86 13.93
N TYR A 272 -3.48 41.17 15.06
CA TYR A 272 -4.35 40.01 15.21
C TYR A 272 -5.12 40.04 16.53
N VAL A 273 -6.30 39.44 16.53
CA VAL A 273 -7.16 39.26 17.71
C VAL A 273 -7.43 37.77 17.90
N LYS A 274 -7.18 37.26 19.11
CA LYS A 274 -7.56 35.90 19.47
C LYS A 274 -9.07 35.87 19.76
N LYS A 275 -9.82 35.11 18.96
CA LYS A 275 -11.27 34.92 19.15
C LYS A 275 -11.57 33.73 20.06
N SER A 276 -10.78 32.67 19.93
CA SER A 276 -10.80 31.49 20.80
C SER A 276 -9.44 30.79 20.75
N ASP A 277 -9.27 29.66 21.44
CA ASP A 277 -7.98 28.94 21.50
C ASP A 277 -7.43 28.52 20.14
N LYS A 278 -8.30 28.27 19.16
CA LYS A 278 -7.90 27.86 17.81
C LYS A 278 -8.37 28.82 16.72
N GLN A 279 -8.82 30.02 17.07
CA GLN A 279 -9.34 30.99 16.10
C GLN A 279 -8.74 32.37 16.32
N TYR A 280 -8.18 32.91 15.25
CA TYR A 280 -7.57 34.23 15.21
C TYR A 280 -8.15 35.02 14.03
N GLU A 281 -8.22 36.33 14.20
CA GLU A 281 -8.60 37.25 13.15
C GLU A 281 -7.44 38.23 12.91
N ILE A 282 -6.98 38.34 11.66
CA ILE A 282 -6.01 39.34 11.24
C ILE A 282 -6.75 40.60 10.79
N ILE A 283 -6.29 41.75 11.29
CA ILE A 283 -6.86 43.07 11.03
C ILE A 283 -5.75 43.96 10.45
N LYS A 284 -6.05 44.72 9.40
CA LYS A 284 -5.11 45.71 8.86
C LYS A 284 -5.09 46.94 9.77
N ASN A 285 -3.90 47.39 10.15
CA ASN A 285 -3.74 48.64 10.88
C ASN A 285 -3.99 49.79 9.88
N ASN A 286 -4.86 50.71 10.25
CA ASN A 286 -5.08 51.96 9.50
C ASN A 286 -3.85 52.85 9.55
#